data_AF-A0A1R3USD4-F1
#
_entry.id   AF-A0A1R3USD4-F1
#
_cell.length_a   1.000
_cell.length_b   1.000
_cell.length_c   1.000
_cell.angle_alpha   90.00
_cell.angle_beta   90.00
_cell.angle_gamma   90.00
#
_symmetry.space_group_name_H-M   'P 1'
#
loop_
_entity.id
_entity.type
_entity.pdbx_description
1 polymer ?
#
loop_
_entity_poly.entity_id
_entity_poly.type
_entity_poly.pdbx_seq_one_letter_code
_entity_poly.pdbx_strand_id
1 'polypeptide(L)'
;MAPGSRVVYVDNDPMVLAHARTILDAEGSGEVHYVDALPSGSFLALCDGTSTSEPMIEAARRWNEVAAIPYHLRTPKEIEGFFEGLGLLEPGVVSANLWRPCDSETDTLTEVDQYCGVARTP
;
A
#
# COMPACT_ATOMS: atom_id res chain seq x y z
N MET A 1 -21.62 -3.15 -0.40
CA MET A 1 -20.90 -2.45 -1.48
C MET A 1 -21.94 -1.75 -2.34
N ALA A 2 -21.89 -0.42 -2.45
CA ALA A 2 -22.82 0.31 -3.32
C ALA A 2 -22.47 0.05 -4.80
N PRO A 3 -23.45 -0.07 -5.71
CA PRO A 3 -23.17 -0.22 -7.14
C PRO A 3 -22.45 1.05 -7.64
N GLY A 4 -21.17 0.94 -7.97
CA GLY A 4 -20.33 2.07 -8.42
C GLY A 4 -18.98 2.19 -7.70
N SER A 5 -18.78 1.54 -6.55
CA SER A 5 -17.48 1.52 -5.87
C SER A 5 -16.47 0.68 -6.66
N ARG A 6 -15.48 1.33 -7.29
CA ARG A 6 -14.28 0.67 -7.84
C ARG A 6 -13.19 0.77 -6.78
N VAL A 7 -12.93 -0.32 -6.06
CA VAL A 7 -11.79 -0.40 -5.15
C VAL A 7 -10.55 -0.63 -5.99
N VAL A 8 -9.57 0.26 -5.90
CA VAL A 8 -8.27 0.10 -6.54
C VAL A 8 -7.28 -0.32 -5.47
N TYR A 9 -6.67 -1.48 -5.67
CA TYR A 9 -5.50 -1.90 -4.91
C TYR A 9 -4.28 -1.18 -5.48
N VAL A 10 -3.54 -0.49 -4.63
CA VAL A 10 -2.29 0.18 -5.01
C VAL A 10 -1.16 -0.45 -4.21
N ASP A 11 -0.25 -1.10 -4.93
CA ASP A 11 1.04 -1.52 -4.43
C ASP A 11 2.09 -0.62 -5.10
N ASN A 12 2.95 0.00 -4.29
CA ASN A 12 3.91 1.00 -4.71
C ASN A 12 5.34 0.46 -4.68
N ASP A 13 5.49 -0.86 -4.87
CA ASP A 13 6.78 -1.46 -5.11
C ASP A 13 7.17 -1.43 -6.61
N PRO A 14 8.43 -1.12 -6.96
CA PRO A 14 8.88 -1.17 -8.35
C PRO A 14 8.66 -2.53 -9.03
N MET A 15 8.57 -3.65 -8.27
CA MET A 15 8.18 -4.96 -8.81
C MET A 15 6.78 -4.94 -9.40
N VAL A 16 5.84 -4.21 -8.80
CA VAL A 16 4.46 -4.06 -9.31
C VAL A 16 4.49 -3.40 -10.67
N LEU A 17 5.30 -2.36 -10.85
CA LEU A 17 5.40 -1.67 -12.15
C LEU A 17 6.04 -2.56 -13.22
N ALA A 18 7.01 -3.40 -12.88
CA ALA A 18 7.58 -4.35 -13.82
C ALA A 18 6.63 -5.51 -14.15
N HIS A 19 5.90 -6.01 -13.16
CA HIS A 19 4.86 -7.02 -13.38
C HIS A 19 3.70 -6.45 -14.18
N ALA A 20 3.25 -5.23 -13.86
CA ALA A 20 2.25 -4.49 -14.61
C ALA A 20 2.73 -4.27 -16.04
N ARG A 21 3.96 -3.80 -16.29
CA ARG A 21 4.50 -3.68 -17.67
C ARG A 21 4.47 -5.01 -18.42
N THR A 22 4.84 -6.10 -17.77
CA THR A 22 4.79 -7.44 -18.38
C THR A 22 3.34 -7.87 -18.69
N ILE A 23 2.38 -7.57 -17.82
CA ILE A 23 0.94 -7.84 -18.01
C ILE A 23 0.32 -6.92 -19.07
N LEU A 24 0.71 -5.64 -19.08
CA LEU A 24 0.33 -4.59 -20.02
C LEU A 24 0.79 -4.92 -21.44
N ASP A 25 2.03 -5.40 -21.55
CA ASP A 25 2.66 -5.79 -22.80
C ASP A 25 2.16 -7.15 -23.30
N ALA A 26 1.64 -8.02 -22.42
CA ALA A 26 1.26 -9.40 -22.78
C ALA A 26 -0.14 -9.56 -23.39
N GLU A 27 -1.13 -8.72 -23.09
CA GLU A 27 -2.44 -8.68 -23.78
C GLU A 27 -3.32 -7.52 -23.21
N GLY A 28 -2.94 -6.27 -23.53
CA GLY A 28 -3.85 -5.13 -23.76
C GLY A 28 -4.98 -4.81 -22.75
N SER A 29 -4.80 -4.94 -21.44
CA SER A 29 -5.84 -4.50 -20.48
C SER A 29 -5.37 -3.98 -19.12
N GLY A 30 -4.07 -3.94 -18.84
CA GLY A 30 -3.64 -3.13 -17.71
C GLY A 30 -3.82 -1.65 -18.07
N GLU A 31 -4.22 -0.83 -17.12
CA GLU A 31 -4.08 0.62 -17.24
C GLU A 31 -3.48 1.09 -15.91
N VAL A 32 -2.38 1.83 -15.98
CA VAL A 32 -1.82 2.49 -14.80
C VAL A 32 -2.59 3.79 -14.62
N HIS A 33 -3.46 3.83 -13.62
CA HIS A 33 -4.19 5.03 -13.24
C HIS A 33 -3.55 5.64 -12.01
N TYR A 34 -3.22 6.93 -12.09
CA TYR A 34 -2.87 7.72 -10.91
C TYR A 34 -4.14 8.03 -10.11
N VAL A 35 -4.00 8.30 -8.80
CA VAL A 35 -5.13 8.63 -7.92
C VAL A 35 -5.98 9.77 -8.48
N ASP A 36 -5.37 10.75 -9.14
CA ASP A 36 -6.05 11.89 -9.78
C ASP A 36 -6.96 11.50 -10.96
N ALA A 37 -6.76 10.32 -11.55
CA ALA A 37 -7.63 9.80 -12.60
C ALA A 37 -8.89 9.10 -12.05
N LEU A 38 -8.96 8.88 -10.73
CA LEU A 38 -10.11 8.23 -10.11
C LEU A 38 -11.28 9.21 -9.95
N PRO A 39 -12.52 8.76 -10.17
CA PRO A 39 -13.70 9.59 -9.86
C PRO A 39 -13.72 10.06 -8.40
N SER A 40 -14.32 11.22 -8.17
CA SER A 40 -14.54 11.77 -6.83
C SER A 40 -15.24 10.76 -5.91
N GLY A 41 -14.77 10.68 -4.67
CA GLY A 41 -15.29 9.76 -3.67
C GLY A 41 -14.85 8.30 -3.80
N SER A 42 -13.91 8.00 -4.71
CA SER A 42 -13.20 6.71 -4.78
C SER A 42 -12.31 6.50 -3.55
N PHE A 43 -11.73 5.31 -3.40
CA PHE A 43 -10.85 4.99 -2.27
C PHE A 43 -9.49 4.50 -2.77
N LEU A 44 -8.44 5.02 -2.14
CA LEU A 44 -7.08 4.49 -2.18
C LEU A 44 -6.87 3.63 -0.94
N ALA A 45 -6.48 2.37 -1.11
CA ALA A 45 -5.98 1.52 -0.04
C ALA A 45 -4.54 1.12 -0.38
N LEU A 46 -3.60 1.46 0.52
CA LEU A 46 -2.17 1.17 0.40
C LEU A 46 -1.72 0.36 1.62
N CYS A 47 -0.95 -0.69 1.38
CA CYS A 47 -0.26 -1.47 2.40
C CYS A 47 1.15 -1.74 1.90
N ASP A 48 2.16 -1.44 2.70
CA ASP A 48 3.56 -1.57 2.30
C ASP A 48 4.45 -1.97 3.47
N GLY A 49 5.57 -2.62 3.17
CA GLY A 49 6.58 -2.98 4.16
C GLY A 49 7.36 -1.76 4.63
N THR A 50 7.62 -1.70 5.94
CA THR A 50 8.27 -0.55 6.56
C THR A 50 9.69 -0.82 7.02
N SER A 51 10.48 0.25 7.11
CA SER A 51 11.84 0.23 7.69
C SER A 51 11.81 0.37 9.22
N THR A 52 10.84 -0.27 9.89
CA THR A 52 10.59 -0.14 11.33
C THR A 52 11.37 -1.13 12.18
N SER A 53 11.84 -2.23 11.60
CA SER A 53 12.63 -3.24 12.29
C SER A 53 13.94 -3.55 11.59
N GLU A 54 15.03 -3.70 12.35
CA GLU A 54 16.32 -4.17 11.84
C GLU A 54 16.21 -5.50 11.05
N PRO A 55 15.42 -6.51 11.49
CA PRO A 55 15.20 -7.72 10.71
C PRO A 55 14.62 -7.43 9.31
N MET A 56 13.63 -6.55 9.19
CA MET A 56 13.03 -6.19 7.90
C MET A 56 14.00 -5.43 7.01
N ILE A 57 14.76 -4.48 7.57
CA ILE A 57 15.77 -3.71 6.85
C ILE A 57 16.86 -4.62 6.29
N GLU A 58 17.35 -5.56 7.10
CA GLU A 58 18.38 -6.51 6.67
C GLU A 58 17.84 -7.50 5.63
N ALA A 59 16.59 -7.95 5.78
CA ALA A 59 15.94 -8.79 4.78
C ALA A 59 15.80 -8.08 3.43
N ALA A 60 15.35 -6.82 3.43
CA ALA A 60 15.26 -6.01 2.22
C ALA A 60 16.64 -5.74 1.60
N ARG A 61 17.68 -5.51 2.40
CA ARG A 61 19.06 -5.38 1.90
C ARG A 61 19.50 -6.64 1.17
N ARG A 62 19.35 -7.81 1.79
CA ARG A 62 19.72 -9.11 1.19
C ARG A 62 18.94 -9.40 -0.08
N TRP A 63 17.65 -9.06 -0.11
CA TRP A 63 16.84 -9.15 -1.32
C TRP A 63 17.43 -8.28 -2.44
N ASN A 64 17.76 -7.03 -2.13
CA ASN A 64 18.27 -6.07 -3.10
C ASN A 64 19.66 -6.39 -3.65
N GLU A 65 20.45 -7.22 -2.97
CA GLU A 65 21.74 -7.69 -3.48
C GLU A 65 21.60 -8.63 -4.69
N VAL A 66 20.49 -9.37 -4.77
CA VAL A 66 20.28 -10.42 -5.78
C VAL A 66 19.08 -10.17 -6.70
N ALA A 67 18.14 -9.32 -6.29
CA ALA A 67 16.93 -9.07 -7.05
C ALA A 67 17.20 -8.18 -8.26
N ALA A 68 16.55 -8.51 -9.38
CA ALA A 68 16.57 -7.68 -10.59
C ALA A 68 15.91 -6.30 -10.39
N ILE A 69 15.06 -6.18 -9.38
CA ILE A 69 14.33 -4.97 -9.02
C ILE A 69 14.45 -4.78 -7.51
N PRO A 70 14.99 -3.65 -7.04
CA PRO A 70 15.16 -3.41 -5.62
C PRO A 70 13.81 -3.14 -4.94
N TYR A 71 13.61 -3.78 -3.79
CA TYR A 71 12.55 -3.52 -2.83
C TYR A 71 12.90 -2.27 -2.02
N HIS A 72 11.99 -1.29 -1.97
CA HIS A 72 12.24 -0.01 -1.30
C HIS A 72 11.33 0.15 -0.08
N LEU A 73 11.87 -0.23 1.08
CA LEU A 73 11.21 0.03 2.37
C LEU A 73 11.05 1.53 2.62
N ARG A 74 9.92 1.88 3.22
CA ARG A 74 9.58 3.25 3.61
C ARG A 74 9.34 3.35 5.10
N THR A 75 9.48 4.54 5.65
CA THR A 75 8.99 4.84 6.99
C THR A 75 7.46 4.96 6.96
N PRO A 76 6.77 4.75 8.11
CA PRO A 76 5.33 5.03 8.20
C PRO A 76 4.95 6.46 7.77
N LYS A 77 5.84 7.43 8.00
CA LYS A 77 5.63 8.83 7.59
C LYS A 77 5.69 9.03 6.09
N GLU A 78 6.62 8.36 5.40
CA GLU A 78 6.68 8.38 3.94
C GLU A 78 5.46 7.70 3.32
N ILE A 79 4.94 6.63 3.94
CA ILE A 79 3.68 5.99 3.53
C ILE A 79 2.50 6.96 3.71
N GLU A 80 2.42 7.65 4.84
CA GLU A 80 1.42 8.69 5.09
C GLU A 80 1.42 9.79 4.03
N GLY A 81 2.61 10.13 3.50
CA GLY A 81 2.77 11.10 2.42
C GLY A 81 2.01 10.77 1.13
N PHE A 82 1.76 9.48 0.82
CA PHE A 82 0.95 9.10 -0.35
C PHE A 82 -0.53 9.47 -0.23
N PHE A 83 -0.98 9.81 0.97
CA PHE A 83 -2.35 10.24 1.23
C PHE A 83 -2.50 11.76 1.30
N GLU A 84 -1.43 12.54 1.07
CA GLU A 84 -1.50 14.00 1.01
C GLU A 84 -2.54 14.47 -0.01
N GLY A 85 -3.40 15.40 0.39
CA GLY A 85 -4.49 15.90 -0.46
C GLY A 85 -5.72 15.00 -0.54
N LEU A 86 -5.70 13.81 0.08
CA LEU A 86 -6.84 12.90 0.17
C LEU A 86 -7.51 12.96 1.55
N GLY A 87 -8.77 12.52 1.62
CA GLY A 87 -9.48 12.33 2.88
C GLY A 87 -9.03 11.05 3.58
N LEU A 88 -7.87 11.07 4.25
CA LEU A 88 -7.36 9.94 5.04
C LEU A 88 -8.37 9.55 6.13
N LEU A 89 -8.75 8.27 6.16
CA LEU A 89 -9.69 7.74 7.12
C LEU A 89 -8.99 7.36 8.43
N GLU A 90 -9.67 7.60 9.55
CA GLU A 90 -9.23 7.09 10.87
C GLU A 90 -9.08 5.54 10.84
N PRO A 91 -8.02 4.99 11.46
CA PRO A 91 -7.06 5.64 12.37
C PRO A 91 -5.84 6.30 11.70
N GLY A 92 -5.87 6.51 10.38
CA GLY A 92 -4.73 6.97 9.60
C GLY A 92 -3.86 5.80 9.12
N VAL A 93 -2.54 6.00 9.13
CA VAL A 93 -1.56 4.98 8.76
C VAL A 93 -1.06 4.28 10.03
N VAL A 94 -1.35 2.99 10.15
CA VAL A 94 -1.00 2.15 11.30
C VAL A 94 -0.49 0.79 10.83
N SER A 95 0.09 0.00 11.74
CA SER A 95 0.41 -1.41 11.50
C SER A 95 -0.81 -2.13 10.92
N ALA A 96 -0.63 -2.93 9.88
CA ALA A 96 -1.71 -3.42 9.03
C ALA A 96 -2.80 -4.17 9.81
N ASN A 97 -2.40 -4.96 10.81
CA ASN A 97 -3.33 -5.69 11.68
C ASN A 97 -4.08 -4.81 12.68
N LEU A 98 -3.65 -3.57 12.91
CA LEU A 98 -4.31 -2.59 13.79
C LEU A 98 -5.30 -1.70 13.03
N TRP A 99 -5.43 -1.85 11.71
CA TRP A 99 -6.37 -1.05 10.92
C TRP A 99 -7.79 -1.62 11.02
N ARG A 100 -8.58 -1.02 11.93
CA ARG A 100 -9.99 -1.41 12.23
C ARG A 100 -10.18 -2.93 12.43
N PRO A 101 -9.43 -3.57 13.34
CA PRO A 101 -9.62 -4.98 13.67
C PRO A 101 -11.01 -5.22 14.25
N CYS A 102 -11.44 -6.48 14.25
CA CYS A 102 -12.66 -6.84 14.97
C CYS A 102 -12.44 -6.66 16.48
N ASP A 103 -13.46 -6.18 17.21
CA ASP A 103 -13.37 -5.88 18.65
C ASP A 103 -12.82 -7.06 19.47
N SER A 104 -13.12 -8.31 19.06
CA SER A 104 -12.67 -9.52 19.74
C SER A 104 -11.17 -9.82 19.62
N GLU A 105 -10.44 -9.12 18.74
CA GLU A 105 -9.04 -9.44 18.40
C GLU A 105 -8.05 -8.44 19.02
N THR A 106 -8.52 -7.25 19.38
CA THR A 106 -7.70 -6.08 19.76
C THR A 106 -6.67 -6.37 20.86
N ASP A 107 -7.03 -7.12 21.90
CA ASP A 107 -6.16 -7.38 23.07
C ASP A 107 -4.97 -8.33 22.78
N THR A 108 -4.95 -8.95 21.59
CA THR A 108 -3.93 -9.97 21.23
C THR A 108 -3.03 -9.54 20.07
N LEU A 109 -3.27 -8.37 19.49
CA LEU A 109 -2.56 -7.92 18.30
C LEU A 109 -1.22 -7.28 18.66
N THR A 110 -0.17 -7.77 18.01
CA THR A 110 1.17 -7.16 18.03
C THR A 110 1.44 -6.48 16.71
N GLU A 111 2.10 -5.32 16.72
CA GLU A 111 2.49 -4.64 15.47
C GLU A 111 3.31 -5.57 14.55
N VAL A 112 3.14 -5.35 13.24
CA VAL A 112 3.88 -6.01 12.17
C VAL A 112 4.62 -4.95 11.35
N ASP A 113 5.66 -5.35 10.62
CA ASP A 113 6.46 -4.46 9.77
C ASP A 113 5.75 -4.06 8.46
N GLN A 114 4.43 -4.17 8.41
CA GLN A 114 3.61 -3.67 7.30
C GLN A 114 2.66 -2.62 7.84
N TYR A 115 2.63 -1.46 7.20
CA TYR A 115 1.72 -0.38 7.56
C TYR A 115 0.74 -0.16 6.43
N CYS A 116 -0.49 0.20 6.79
CA CYS A 116 -1.54 0.45 5.81
C CYS A 116 -2.38 1.67 6.18
N GLY A 117 -3.04 2.22 5.16
CA GLY A 117 -4.00 3.31 5.30
C GLY A 117 -5.03 3.28 4.18
N VAL A 118 -6.15 3.94 4.41
CA VAL A 118 -7.22 4.11 3.42
C VAL A 118 -7.61 5.57 3.37
N ALA A 119 -7.65 6.16 2.17
CA ALA A 119 -8.14 7.51 1.97
C ALA A 119 -9.22 7.56 0.90
N ARG A 120 -10.09 8.56 1.01
CA ARG A 120 -11.11 8.86 0.01
C ARG A 120 -10.63 9.99 -0.90
N THR A 121 -10.82 9.85 -2.21
CA THR A 121 -10.56 10.94 -3.15
C THR A 121 -11.58 12.07 -2.97
N PRO A 122 -11.19 13.35 -3.14
CA PRO A 122 -12.08 14.50 -3.01
C PRO A 122 -13.35 14.39 -3.84
#